data_AF-A0A7S2LMG9-F1
#
_entry.id   AF-A0A7S2LMG9-F1
#
_cell.length_a   1.000
_cell.length_b   1.000
_cell.length_c   1.000
_cell.angle_alpha   90.00
_cell.angle_beta   90.00
_cell.angle_gamma   90.00
#
_symmetry.space_group_name_H-M   'P 1'
#
loop_
_entity.id
_entity.type
_entity.pdbx_description
1 polymer ?
#
loop_
_entity_poly.entity_id
_entity_poly.type
_entity_poly.pdbx_seq_one_letter_code
_entity_poly.pdbx_strand_id
1 'polypeptide(L)'
;NCDPQLLLEVGFTGAVNLEELQLRAPGDGRAPGRVRLFVNSPNLDFAGAEQEEPIQRLSLADLWQPPGDVELGQAGQNMRCSIRLPIARFRRITTLTVFIEDNV
;
A
#
# COMPACT_ATOMS: atom_id res chain seq x y z
N ASN A 1 -21.86 -0.10 -8.67
CA ASN A 1 -20.64 0.17 -9.44
C ASN A 1 -19.65 0.73 -8.45
N CYS A 2 -18.71 -0.08 -7.95
CA CYS A 2 -17.76 0.36 -6.92
C CYS A 2 -16.45 0.67 -7.64
N ASP A 3 -15.99 1.92 -7.55
CA ASP A 3 -14.74 2.35 -8.16
C ASP A 3 -13.56 1.55 -7.60
N PRO A 4 -12.53 1.26 -8.42
CA PRO A 4 -11.35 0.51 -8.00
C PRO A 4 -10.44 1.32 -7.06
N GLN A 5 -10.70 2.61 -6.91
CA GLN A 5 -9.95 3.50 -6.04
C GLN A 5 -10.25 3.20 -4.57
N LEU A 6 -9.19 3.07 -3.77
CA LEU A 6 -9.28 2.81 -2.34
C LEU A 6 -8.31 3.72 -1.59
N LEU A 7 -8.75 4.26 -0.46
CA LEU A 7 -7.92 5.08 0.42
C LEU A 7 -7.91 4.45 1.81
N LEU A 8 -6.71 4.09 2.27
CA LEU A 8 -6.48 3.40 3.55
C LEU A 8 -5.63 4.30 4.44
N GLU A 9 -6.18 4.71 5.58
CA GLU A 9 -5.43 5.48 6.59
C GLU A 9 -5.06 4.57 7.77
N VAL A 10 -3.77 4.58 8.12
CA VAL A 10 -3.22 3.85 9.26
C VAL A 10 -2.63 4.86 10.25
N GLY A 11 -3.32 5.05 11.37
CA GLY A 11 -2.81 5.81 12.51
C GLY A 11 -1.95 4.94 13.42
N PHE A 12 -0.75 5.42 13.75
CA PHE A 12 0.13 4.80 14.73
C PHE A 12 -0.07 5.45 16.11
N THR A 13 0.00 4.66 17.19
CA THR A 13 -0.14 5.15 18.57
C THR A 13 1.03 6.01 19.05
N GLY A 14 2.14 6.03 18.30
CA GLY A 14 3.31 6.84 18.51
C GLY A 14 4.12 6.97 17.22
N ALA A 15 5.13 7.84 17.21
CA ALA A 15 5.95 8.06 16.03
C ALA A 15 6.84 6.82 15.72
N VAL A 16 6.70 6.27 14.52
CA VAL A 16 7.45 5.09 14.05
C VAL A 16 8.35 5.43 12.85
N ASN A 17 9.32 4.56 12.54
CA ASN A 17 10.06 4.59 11.28
C ASN A 17 9.65 3.36 10.47
N LEU A 18 9.26 3.53 9.21
CA LEU A 18 8.92 2.41 8.32
C LEU A 18 10.09 2.05 7.42
N GLU A 19 10.39 0.76 7.34
CA GLU A 19 11.46 0.21 6.49
C GLU A 19 10.90 -0.62 5.33
N GLU A 20 9.73 -1.23 5.51
CA GLU A 20 9.10 -2.10 4.53
C GLU A 20 7.58 -2.01 4.62
N LEU A 21 6.93 -2.04 3.46
CA LEU A 21 5.49 -2.21 3.31
C LEU A 21 5.25 -3.54 2.60
N GLN A 22 4.49 -4.43 3.24
CA GLN A 22 4.06 -5.68 2.64
C GLN A 22 2.55 -5.65 2.37
N LEU A 23 2.17 -5.94 1.13
CA LEU A 23 0.77 -6.02 0.71
C LEU A 23 0.44 -7.48 0.35
N ARG A 24 -0.79 -7.88 0.65
CA ARG A 24 -1.37 -9.17 0.28
C ARG A 24 -2.67 -8.93 -0.47
N ALA A 25 -2.88 -9.64 -1.56
CA ALA A 25 -4.10 -9.54 -2.35
C ALA A 25 -4.46 -10.93 -2.91
N PRO A 26 -5.74 -11.21 -3.18
CA PRO A 26 -6.10 -12.41 -3.93
C PRO A 26 -5.53 -12.35 -5.36
N GLY A 27 -5.20 -13.51 -5.93
CA GLY A 27 -4.70 -13.65 -7.30
C GLY A 27 -5.81 -13.65 -8.35
N ASP A 28 -6.92 -12.95 -8.09
CA ASP A 28 -8.12 -12.87 -8.92
C ASP A 28 -8.12 -11.63 -9.85
N GLY A 29 -6.97 -10.96 -10.01
CA GLY A 29 -6.84 -9.73 -10.82
C GLY A 29 -7.42 -8.48 -10.14
N ARG A 30 -7.42 -8.46 -8.79
CA ARG A 30 -7.84 -7.29 -8.00
C ARG A 30 -6.74 -6.77 -7.11
N ALA A 31 -5.51 -7.19 -7.37
CA ALA A 31 -4.36 -6.71 -6.62
C ALA A 31 -4.10 -5.23 -6.97
N PRO A 32 -3.66 -4.40 -6.02
CA PRO A 32 -3.32 -3.00 -6.29
C PRO A 32 -2.26 -2.85 -7.40
N GLY A 33 -2.49 -1.94 -8.34
CA GLY A 33 -1.59 -1.60 -9.43
C GLY A 33 -0.73 -0.39 -9.10
N ARG A 34 -1.29 0.81 -9.21
CA ARG A 34 -0.64 2.07 -8.84
C ARG A 34 -1.04 2.49 -7.43
N VAL A 35 -0.03 2.81 -6.61
CA VAL A 35 -0.21 3.22 -5.22
C VAL A 35 0.57 4.50 -4.94
N ARG A 36 -0.06 5.44 -4.24
CA ARG A 36 0.55 6.66 -3.71
C ARG A 36 0.59 6.57 -2.19
N LEU A 37 1.73 6.93 -1.61
CA LEU A 37 1.92 6.96 -0.17
C LEU A 37 1.99 8.40 0.33
N PHE A 38 1.29 8.68 1.42
CA PHE A 38 1.33 9.95 2.13
C PHE A 38 1.63 9.68 3.60
N VAL A 39 2.34 10.59 4.25
CA VAL A 39 2.70 10.45 5.66
C VAL A 39 2.35 11.73 6.41
N ASN A 40 1.77 11.59 7.59
CA ASN A 40 1.37 12.71 8.44
C ASN A 40 0.45 13.73 7.72
N SER A 41 -0.39 13.25 6.79
CA SER A 41 -1.39 14.03 6.06
C SER A 41 -2.78 13.69 6.59
N PRO A 42 -3.24 14.33 7.70
CA PRO A 42 -4.53 14.02 8.29
C PRO A 42 -5.68 14.47 7.38
N ASN A 43 -6.77 13.69 7.35
CA ASN A 43 -7.98 13.99 6.58
C ASN A 43 -7.78 14.04 5.06
N LEU A 44 -6.84 13.26 4.53
CA LEU A 44 -6.67 13.14 3.08
C LEU A 44 -7.85 12.38 2.48
N ASP A 45 -8.63 13.04 1.61
CA ASP A 45 -9.68 12.43 0.83
C ASP A 45 -9.20 12.08 -0.59
N PHE A 46 -10.08 11.52 -1.43
CA PHE A 46 -9.73 11.14 -2.80
C PHE A 46 -9.28 12.33 -3.66
N ALA A 47 -9.94 13.49 -3.52
CA ALA A 47 -9.60 14.68 -4.29
C ALA A 47 -8.22 15.23 -3.87
N GLY A 48 -7.95 15.24 -2.56
CA GLY A 48 -6.64 15.59 -2.00
C GLY A 48 -5.56 14.62 -2.47
N ALA A 49 -5.80 13.30 -2.41
CA ALA A 49 -4.83 12.29 -2.82
C ALA A 49 -4.50 12.33 -4.33
N GLU A 50 -5.42 12.84 -5.16
CA GLU A 50 -5.17 13.05 -6.58
C GLU A 50 -4.31 14.29 -6.86
N GLN A 51 -4.44 15.35 -6.07
CA GLN A 51 -3.80 16.65 -6.27
C GLN A 51 -2.48 16.83 -5.51
N GLU A 52 -2.39 16.28 -4.30
CA GLU A 52 -1.22 16.42 -3.43
C GLU A 52 -0.05 15.57 -3.92
N GLU A 53 1.17 16.06 -3.68
CA GLU A 53 2.39 15.33 -4.00
C GLU A 53 2.63 14.24 -2.95
N PRO A 54 2.54 12.94 -3.32
CA PRO A 54 2.83 11.86 -2.39
C PRO A 54 4.32 11.82 -2.07
N ILE A 55 4.65 11.32 -0.88
CA ILE A 55 6.07 11.14 -0.50
C ILE A 55 6.74 10.07 -1.37
N GLN A 56 5.96 9.12 -1.89
CA GLN A 56 6.41 8.08 -2.80
C GLN A 56 5.25 7.57 -3.67
N ARG A 57 5.52 7.37 -4.98
CA ARG A 57 4.65 6.67 -5.93
C ARG A 57 5.21 5.28 -6.20
N LEU A 58 4.34 4.29 -6.28
CA LEU A 58 4.69 2.88 -6.45
C LEU A 58 3.88 2.29 -7.61
N SER A 59 4.57 1.57 -8.49
CA SER A 59 3.96 0.70 -9.50
C SER A 59 4.18 -0.75 -9.07
N LEU A 60 3.10 -1.45 -8.73
CA LEU A 60 3.14 -2.78 -8.13
C LEU A 60 2.88 -3.92 -9.12
N ALA A 61 2.51 -3.61 -10.37
CA ALA A 61 2.12 -4.59 -11.39
C ALA A 61 3.07 -5.79 -11.52
N ASP A 62 4.38 -5.54 -11.54
CA ASP A 62 5.39 -6.57 -11.72
C ASP A 62 6.01 -7.07 -10.40
N LEU A 63 5.51 -6.58 -9.26
CA LEU A 63 6.04 -6.90 -7.92
C LEU A 63 5.22 -7.97 -7.19
N TRP A 64 4.03 -8.30 -7.69
CA TRP A 64 3.18 -9.34 -7.12
C TRP A 64 3.73 -10.73 -7.40
N GLN A 65 3.96 -11.48 -6.33
CA GLN A 65 4.49 -12.84 -6.41
C GLN A 65 3.53 -13.82 -5.71
N PRO A 66 3.45 -15.08 -6.18
CA PRO A 66 2.78 -16.11 -5.42
C PRO A 66 3.44 -16.28 -4.04
N PRO A 67 2.72 -16.82 -3.05
CA PRO A 67 3.28 -17.07 -1.73
C PRO A 67 4.34 -18.17 -1.87
N GLY A 68 5.57 -17.91 -1.39
CA GLY A 68 6.62 -18.93 -1.37
C GLY A 68 6.29 -20.04 -0.39
N ASP A 69 6.50 -21.29 -0.79
CA ASP A 69 6.18 -22.56 -0.12
C ASP A 69 6.34 -22.59 1.41
N VAL A 70 5.33 -22.17 2.19
CA VAL A 70 5.18 -22.61 3.61
C VAL A 70 3.80 -22.49 4.25
N GLU A 71 2.77 -21.91 3.62
CA GLU A 71 1.43 -21.85 4.25
C GLU A 71 0.56 -23.05 3.83
N LEU A 72 0.96 -24.24 4.29
CA LEU A 72 0.19 -25.48 4.18
C LEU A 72 -1.04 -25.39 5.09
N GLY A 73 -2.13 -24.76 4.65
CA GLY A 73 -3.37 -24.82 5.42
C GLY A 73 -4.56 -23.98 4.97
N GLN A 74 -4.37 -22.84 4.29
CA GLN A 74 -5.53 -22.00 3.90
C GLN A 74 -5.32 -21.33 2.53
N ALA A 75 -6.24 -21.66 1.61
CA ALA A 75 -6.55 -21.00 0.34
C ALA A 75 -5.35 -20.63 -0.57
N GLY A 76 -5.01 -21.55 -1.47
CA GLY A 76 -4.24 -21.21 -2.65
C GLY A 76 -4.89 -20.04 -3.39
N GLN A 77 -4.05 -19.09 -3.82
CA GLN A 77 -4.26 -17.94 -4.72
C GLN A 77 -3.89 -16.56 -4.14
N ASN A 78 -3.55 -16.39 -2.87
CA ASN A 78 -3.14 -15.07 -2.37
C ASN A 78 -1.72 -14.68 -2.81
N MET A 79 -1.59 -13.56 -3.53
CA MET A 79 -0.32 -12.95 -3.93
C MET A 79 0.22 -12.01 -2.85
N ARG A 80 1.53 -11.80 -2.85
CA ARG A 80 2.22 -10.85 -1.97
C ARG A 80 3.12 -9.90 -2.74
N CYS A 81 3.27 -8.69 -2.25
CA CYS A 81 4.20 -7.69 -2.73
C CYS A 81 4.95 -7.09 -1.53
N SER A 82 6.28 -7.01 -1.61
CA SER A 82 7.14 -6.39 -0.59
C SER A 82 7.85 -5.18 -1.18
N ILE A 83 7.67 -4.01 -0.56
CA ILE A 83 8.28 -2.75 -0.98
C ILE A 83 9.20 -2.25 0.12
N ARG A 84 10.49 -2.08 -0.20
CA ARG A 84 11.44 -1.40 0.69
C ARG A 84 11.20 0.11 0.65
N LEU A 85 11.02 0.70 1.82
CA LEU A 85 10.77 2.13 1.97
C LEU A 85 12.07 2.85 2.36
N PRO A 86 12.43 3.96 1.71
CA PRO A 86 13.61 4.73 2.08
C PRO A 86 13.43 5.34 3.47
N ILE A 87 14.17 4.83 4.47
CA ILE A 87 14.07 5.28 5.86
C ILE A 87 14.17 6.81 5.98
N ALA A 88 15.01 7.47 5.18
CA ALA A 88 15.13 8.94 5.21
C ALA A 88 13.79 9.69 4.99
N ARG A 89 12.85 9.10 4.24
CA ARG A 89 11.53 9.66 3.93
C ARG A 89 10.47 9.19 4.94
N PHE A 90 10.61 7.98 5.48
CA PHE A 90 9.62 7.35 6.35
C PHE A 90 10.08 7.30 7.81
N ARG A 91 10.55 8.43 8.34
CA ARG A 91 10.98 8.57 9.74
C ARG A 91 9.97 9.38 10.56
N ARG A 92 9.79 8.98 11.82
CA ARG A 92 8.93 9.66 12.79
C ARG A 92 7.52 9.92 12.24
N ILE A 93 6.94 8.93 11.58
CA ILE A 93 5.59 9.03 11.04
C ILE A 93 4.58 8.63 12.12
N THR A 94 3.46 9.34 12.18
CA THR A 94 2.32 9.04 13.05
C THR A 94 1.12 8.54 12.25
N THR A 95 1.07 8.85 10.96
CA THR A 95 0.00 8.40 10.06
C THR A 95 0.61 8.01 8.72
N LEU A 96 0.15 6.89 8.15
CA LEU A 96 0.41 6.49 6.77
C LEU A 96 -0.92 6.40 6.03
N THR A 97 -1.03 7.12 4.91
CA THR A 97 -2.18 6.98 4.00
C THR A 97 -1.71 6.31 2.72
N VAL A 98 -2.38 5.21 2.37
CA VAL A 98 -2.14 4.43 1.16
C VAL A 98 -3.32 4.67 0.23
N PHE A 99 -3.07 5.38 -0.87
CA PHE A 99 -4.07 5.60 -1.92
C PHE A 99 -3.79 4.67 -3.09
N ILE A 100 -4.73 3.75 -3.34
CA ILE A 100 -4.72 2.82 -4.47
C ILE A 100 -5.53 3.48 -5.59
N GLU A 101 -4.87 3.75 -6.72
CA GLU A 101 -5.49 4.41 -7.86
C GLU A 101 -6.20 3.42 -8.78
N ASP A 102 -5.62 2.24 -8.94
CA ASP A 102 -6.15 1.16 -9.76
C ASP A 102 -5.65 -0.22 -9.30
N ASN A 103 -6.21 -1.24 -9.94
CA ASN A 103 -5.82 -2.64 -9.77
C ASN A 103 -5.05 -3.13 -11.01
N VAL A 104 -4.32 -4.24 -10.86
CA VAL A 104 -3.66 -4.98 -11.96
C VAL A 104 -4.50 -6.11 -12.51
#